data_AF-A0A4V1MIQ9-F1
#
_entry.id   AF-A0A4V1MIQ9-F1
#
_cell.length_a   1.000
_cell.length_b   1.000
_cell.length_c   1.000
_cell.angle_alpha   90.00
_cell.angle_beta   90.00
_cell.angle_gamma   90.00
#
_symmetry.space_group_name_H-M   'P 1'
#
loop_
_entity.id
_entity.type
_entity.pdbx_description
1 polymer ?
#
loop_
_entity_poly.entity_id
_entity_poly.type
_entity_poly.pdbx_seq_one_letter_code
_entity_poly.pdbx_strand_id
1 'polypeptide(L)'
;MKLFLENHFIAKIKNYLLAIATLILISSCATHKPQYGKNVSANETENATDTIKIAQTFYLVGDAGNADEEQAQQTLELLHQRLKKASKKSTLLFLGDNIYPKGFPSDKNPNDKALAETKLTNQLKLTKGFKGKTIFIPGNHDWYSGIKGLERQADFVTNYLNDKKAFLPRKSCPIEGVKIDSTTTLVTIDSEWFLENWDDHPTINDNCSIKTREDFFDELESILNKNQEKTVVLAIHHPLLSNGTHGGQFSMEKQLFPLENKIPLPIIGSFINLLRKTSGVSPQDIQNKQYTIYAKRIKTLLQKQKNVIVVSGHDHNLQYISKENIQQIISGAGSKSEAARAVNPYDFSYGGNGYATLTLFKSGDAKVSFYGNENNKEKLLFEREIIKAKEINWAADIPNNFPPKITTSIYPPKMTEKSIFHKFLFGQHYRKYYSMPIEVKTATVDTLMGGLKPIREGGGHQSVSLRMSDPKGREYVMRAMKKSATAFLQSVAFKDQYVVNDFADTYAENFLLDF
;
A
#
# COMPACT_ATOMS: atom_id res chain seq x y z
N MET A 1 32.20 -3.95 61.82
CA MET A 1 30.85 -4.42 61.43
C MET A 1 30.70 -4.19 59.93
N LYS A 2 30.61 -5.30 59.17
CA LYS A 2 30.30 -5.48 57.73
C LYS A 2 30.25 -4.24 56.81
N LEU A 3 31.26 -4.12 55.93
CA LEU A 3 31.17 -3.46 54.60
C LEU A 3 31.41 -4.46 53.45
N PHE A 4 31.24 -5.77 53.71
CA PHE A 4 31.30 -6.83 52.69
C PHE A 4 29.97 -7.05 51.94
N LEU A 5 28.95 -6.23 52.20
CA LEU A 5 27.64 -6.35 51.56
C LEU A 5 27.44 -5.43 50.34
N GLU A 6 28.23 -4.37 50.15
CA GLU A 6 27.99 -3.41 49.06
C GLU A 6 28.45 -3.94 47.69
N ASN A 7 29.65 -4.54 47.59
CA ASN A 7 30.17 -5.05 46.32
C ASN A 7 29.37 -6.25 45.79
N HIS A 8 28.87 -7.12 46.67
CA HIS A 8 28.09 -8.27 46.24
C HIS A 8 26.69 -7.87 45.75
N PHE A 9 26.11 -6.82 46.34
CA PHE A 9 24.80 -6.28 45.96
C PHE A 9 24.88 -5.52 44.63
N ILE A 10 25.92 -4.70 44.42
CA ILE A 10 26.16 -4.00 43.15
C ILE A 10 26.46 -4.98 42.01
N ALA A 11 27.27 -6.02 42.24
CA ALA A 11 27.54 -7.06 41.24
C ALA A 11 26.28 -7.88 40.90
N LYS A 12 25.45 -8.23 41.90
CA LYS A 12 24.15 -8.87 41.66
C LYS A 12 23.21 -7.97 40.86
N ILE A 13 23.08 -6.69 41.23
CA ILE A 13 22.25 -5.72 40.49
C ILE A 13 22.75 -5.55 39.05
N LYS A 14 24.06 -5.46 38.80
CA LYS A 14 24.62 -5.40 37.44
C LYS A 14 24.30 -6.66 36.63
N ASN A 15 24.42 -7.85 37.23
CA ASN A 15 24.08 -9.11 36.57
C ASN A 15 22.58 -9.23 36.29
N TYR A 16 21.72 -8.78 37.21
CA TYR A 16 20.27 -8.72 37.00
C TYR A 16 19.90 -7.68 35.94
N LEU A 17 20.50 -6.49 35.95
CA LEU A 17 20.28 -5.47 34.92
C LEU A 17 20.78 -5.93 33.55
N LEU A 18 21.93 -6.60 33.48
CA LEU A 18 22.43 -7.20 32.25
C LEU A 18 21.52 -8.34 31.77
N ALA A 19 21.05 -9.20 32.67
CA ALA A 19 20.10 -10.26 32.35
C ALA A 19 18.75 -9.70 31.89
N ILE A 20 18.24 -8.65 32.54
CA ILE A 20 17.00 -7.94 32.16
C ILE A 20 17.19 -7.24 30.82
N ALA A 21 18.29 -6.52 30.61
CA ALA A 21 18.61 -5.89 29.33
C ALA A 21 18.74 -6.94 28.21
N THR A 22 19.38 -8.07 28.51
CA THR A 22 19.49 -9.20 27.56
C THR A 22 18.12 -9.82 27.26
N LEU A 23 17.25 -10.01 28.27
CA LEU A 23 15.88 -10.50 28.08
C LEU A 23 15.04 -9.53 27.23
N ILE A 24 15.18 -8.22 27.46
CA ILE A 24 14.50 -7.16 26.72
C ILE A 24 15.00 -7.11 25.27
N LEU A 25 16.29 -7.37 25.03
CA LEU A 25 16.85 -7.43 23.68
C LEU A 25 16.33 -8.66 22.90
N ILE A 26 16.14 -9.81 23.55
CA ILE A 26 15.69 -11.06 22.90
C ILE A 26 14.18 -11.01 22.56
N SER A 27 13.35 -10.36 23.38
CA SER A 27 11.90 -10.25 23.13
C SER A 27 11.52 -9.24 22.04
N SER A 28 12.51 -8.52 21.50
CA SER A 28 12.35 -7.44 20.53
C SER A 28 12.83 -7.83 19.11
N CYS A 29 13.23 -9.07 18.87
CA CYS A 29 13.74 -9.50 17.56
C CYS A 29 12.62 -9.90 16.59
N ALA A 30 12.92 -9.84 15.29
CA ALA A 30 12.09 -10.48 14.26
C ALA A 30 12.13 -12.00 14.43
N THR A 31 10.99 -12.67 14.27
CA THR A 31 10.87 -14.13 14.43
C THR A 31 10.05 -14.78 13.32
N HIS A 32 10.16 -16.10 13.18
CA HIS A 32 9.27 -16.90 12.32
C HIS A 32 7.89 -17.17 12.95
N LYS A 33 7.76 -17.04 14.28
CA LYS A 33 6.48 -17.23 14.98
C LYS A 33 5.54 -16.05 14.76
N PRO A 34 4.20 -16.25 14.84
CA PRO A 34 3.25 -15.15 14.78
C PRO A 34 3.50 -14.15 15.91
N GLN A 35 3.53 -12.87 15.58
CA GLN A 35 3.57 -11.75 16.52
C GLN A 35 2.37 -10.83 16.27
N TYR A 36 1.89 -10.22 17.35
CA TYR A 36 0.71 -9.36 17.36
C TYR A 36 1.07 -8.05 18.05
N GLY A 37 0.63 -6.94 17.48
CA GLY A 37 0.66 -5.64 18.13
C GLY A 37 -0.14 -5.64 19.43
N LYS A 38 0.17 -4.71 20.33
CA LYS A 38 -0.44 -4.66 21.67
C LYS A 38 -1.97 -4.56 21.73
N ASN A 39 -2.62 -4.16 20.63
CA ASN A 39 -4.07 -3.98 20.54
C ASN A 39 -4.74 -5.04 19.63
N VAL A 40 -4.04 -6.13 19.30
CA VAL A 40 -4.55 -7.23 18.48
C VAL A 40 -4.09 -8.58 19.02
N SER A 41 -4.80 -9.66 18.68
CA SER A 41 -4.41 -11.01 19.08
C SER A 41 -4.88 -12.07 18.06
N ALA A 42 -4.39 -13.30 18.21
CA ALA A 42 -4.78 -14.45 17.40
C ALA A 42 -6.28 -14.80 17.48
N ASN A 43 -6.95 -14.39 18.57
CA ASN A 43 -8.31 -14.81 18.90
C ASN A 43 -9.38 -13.79 18.48
N GLU A 44 -9.01 -12.69 17.83
CA GLU A 44 -9.97 -11.77 17.21
C GLU A 44 -10.59 -12.45 15.97
N THR A 45 -11.53 -13.35 16.21
CA THR A 45 -12.46 -13.82 15.17
C THR A 45 -13.68 -12.93 15.26
N GLU A 46 -13.77 -11.96 14.35
CA GLU A 46 -15.00 -11.20 14.19
C GLU A 46 -16.11 -12.12 13.67
N ASN A 47 -17.36 -11.80 14.04
CA ASN A 47 -18.55 -12.64 13.82
C ASN A 47 -18.65 -13.23 12.40
N ALA A 48 -19.33 -14.37 12.31
CA ALA A 48 -19.56 -15.11 11.07
C ALA A 48 -19.88 -14.18 9.89
N THR A 49 -19.05 -14.26 8.86
CA THR A 49 -19.17 -13.43 7.67
C THR A 49 -20.35 -13.88 6.84
N ASP A 50 -21.38 -13.04 6.74
CA ASP A 50 -22.50 -13.28 5.85
C ASP A 50 -22.03 -13.21 4.38
N THR A 51 -21.91 -14.38 3.76
CA THR A 51 -21.44 -14.53 2.37
C THR A 51 -22.30 -13.79 1.35
N ILE A 52 -23.56 -13.47 1.64
CA ILE A 52 -24.46 -12.71 0.76
C ILE A 52 -23.97 -11.25 0.60
N LYS A 53 -23.23 -10.75 1.59
CA LYS A 53 -22.68 -9.39 1.63
C LYS A 53 -21.34 -9.25 0.91
N ILE A 54 -20.71 -10.34 0.49
CA ILE A 54 -19.40 -10.30 -0.20
C ILE A 54 -19.56 -9.74 -1.62
N ALA A 55 -18.80 -8.68 -1.89
CA ALA A 55 -18.63 -8.10 -3.23
C ALA A 55 -17.55 -8.86 -4.00
N GLN A 56 -16.38 -9.03 -3.38
CA GLN A 56 -15.20 -9.65 -3.99
C GLN A 56 -14.26 -10.24 -2.92
N THR A 57 -13.58 -11.33 -3.23
CA THR A 57 -12.47 -11.86 -2.41
C THR A 57 -11.19 -11.95 -3.22
N PHE A 58 -10.11 -11.33 -2.75
CA PHE A 58 -8.78 -11.51 -3.31
C PHE A 58 -8.03 -12.56 -2.50
N TYR A 59 -7.42 -13.52 -3.18
CA TYR A 59 -6.45 -14.47 -2.65
C TYR A 59 -5.07 -13.97 -3.05
N LEU A 60 -4.24 -13.66 -2.08
CA LEU A 60 -2.99 -12.93 -2.24
C LEU A 60 -1.82 -13.87 -1.96
N VAL A 61 -0.91 -14.03 -2.90
CA VAL A 61 0.31 -14.83 -2.73
C VAL A 61 1.45 -14.21 -3.54
N GLY A 62 2.56 -13.87 -2.91
CA GLY A 62 3.78 -13.39 -3.56
C GLY A 62 4.91 -14.41 -3.40
N ASP A 63 5.98 -14.20 -4.15
CA ASP A 63 7.27 -14.86 -3.90
C ASP A 63 7.14 -16.38 -3.98
N ALA A 64 6.35 -16.84 -4.96
CA ALA A 64 6.07 -18.24 -5.24
C ALA A 64 7.04 -18.84 -6.27
N GLY A 65 8.14 -18.15 -6.59
CA GLY A 65 9.08 -18.50 -7.64
C GLY A 65 9.88 -19.80 -7.46
N ASN A 66 9.79 -20.45 -6.30
CA ASN A 66 10.34 -21.80 -6.05
C ASN A 66 9.24 -22.87 -6.07
N ALA A 67 8.17 -22.70 -6.85
CA ALA A 67 7.06 -23.65 -6.95
C ALA A 67 7.44 -25.06 -7.47
N ASP A 68 8.68 -25.28 -7.87
CA ASP A 68 9.27 -26.60 -8.13
C ASP A 68 9.68 -27.35 -6.84
N GLU A 69 9.94 -26.65 -5.74
CA GLU A 69 10.33 -27.22 -4.46
C GLU A 69 9.15 -27.81 -3.68
N GLU A 70 9.38 -28.88 -2.91
CA GLU A 70 8.33 -29.60 -2.17
C GLU A 70 7.60 -28.71 -1.16
N GLN A 71 8.34 -27.91 -0.38
CA GLN A 71 7.77 -27.02 0.63
C GLN A 71 6.83 -25.98 0.00
N ALA A 72 7.24 -25.41 -1.13
CA ALA A 72 6.43 -24.45 -1.88
C ALA A 72 5.16 -25.13 -2.41
N GLN A 73 5.27 -26.33 -2.99
CA GLN A 73 4.12 -27.11 -3.46
C GLN A 73 3.13 -27.43 -2.34
N GLN A 74 3.60 -27.78 -1.14
CA GLN A 74 2.75 -28.00 0.03
C GLN A 74 1.94 -26.75 0.39
N THR A 75 2.59 -25.57 0.40
CA THR A 75 1.94 -24.28 0.70
C THR A 75 0.93 -23.90 -0.38
N LEU A 76 1.31 -24.05 -1.65
CA LEU A 76 0.46 -23.74 -2.79
C LEU A 76 -0.74 -24.70 -2.93
N GLU A 77 -0.60 -25.96 -2.52
CA GLU A 77 -1.71 -26.92 -2.50
C GLU A 77 -2.77 -26.53 -1.45
N LEU A 78 -2.38 -26.02 -0.28
CA LEU A 78 -3.34 -25.50 0.71
C LEU A 78 -4.18 -24.35 0.12
N LEU A 79 -3.52 -23.42 -0.58
CA LEU A 79 -4.20 -22.36 -1.31
C LEU A 79 -5.09 -22.94 -2.43
N HIS A 80 -4.61 -23.94 -3.18
CA HIS A 80 -5.41 -24.60 -4.23
C HIS A 80 -6.71 -25.18 -3.70
N GLN A 81 -6.65 -25.86 -2.55
CA GLN A 81 -7.82 -26.45 -1.90
C GLN A 81 -8.84 -25.40 -1.49
N ARG A 82 -8.37 -24.22 -1.03
CA ARG A 82 -9.27 -23.10 -0.73
C ARG A 82 -9.86 -22.49 -2.01
N LEU A 83 -9.06 -22.30 -3.05
CA LEU A 83 -9.51 -21.77 -4.34
C LEU A 83 -10.60 -22.63 -5.00
N LYS A 84 -10.53 -23.96 -4.89
CA LYS A 84 -11.59 -24.88 -5.37
C LYS A 84 -12.95 -24.62 -4.72
N LYS A 85 -12.97 -24.09 -3.49
CA LYS A 85 -14.18 -23.73 -2.74
C LYS A 85 -14.60 -22.28 -2.95
N ALA A 86 -13.77 -21.47 -3.60
CA ALA A 86 -14.03 -20.05 -3.82
C ALA A 86 -15.17 -19.81 -4.81
N SER A 87 -15.86 -18.69 -4.63
CA SER A 87 -16.93 -18.28 -5.55
C SER A 87 -16.37 -17.69 -6.85
N LYS A 88 -17.23 -17.42 -7.83
CA LYS A 88 -16.84 -16.66 -9.03
C LYS A 88 -16.46 -15.21 -8.75
N LYS A 89 -16.88 -14.66 -7.61
CA LYS A 89 -16.51 -13.32 -7.12
C LYS A 89 -15.19 -13.41 -6.37
N SER A 90 -14.16 -13.84 -7.08
CA SER A 90 -12.85 -14.04 -6.50
C SER A 90 -11.75 -13.76 -7.51
N THR A 91 -10.63 -13.25 -7.02
CA THR A 91 -9.41 -13.05 -7.79
C THR A 91 -8.24 -13.70 -7.06
N LEU A 92 -7.48 -14.56 -7.73
CA LEU A 92 -6.15 -14.98 -7.30
C LEU A 92 -5.14 -13.97 -7.84
N LEU A 93 -4.37 -13.35 -6.97
CA LEU A 93 -3.39 -12.33 -7.29
C LEU A 93 -2.00 -12.79 -6.85
N PHE A 94 -1.15 -13.06 -7.84
CA PHE A 94 0.27 -13.30 -7.63
C PHE A 94 1.01 -11.97 -7.53
N LEU A 95 1.69 -11.72 -6.41
CA LEU A 95 2.23 -10.42 -6.01
C LEU A 95 3.71 -10.21 -6.37
N GLY A 96 4.17 -10.81 -7.46
CA GLY A 96 5.55 -10.71 -7.94
C GLY A 96 6.46 -11.83 -7.46
N ASP A 97 7.68 -11.83 -8.01
CA ASP A 97 8.69 -12.87 -7.81
C ASP A 97 8.17 -14.26 -8.15
N ASN A 98 7.64 -14.36 -9.36
CA ASN A 98 6.97 -15.55 -9.85
C ASN A 98 7.98 -16.60 -10.34
N ILE A 99 9.25 -16.23 -10.59
CA ILE A 99 10.30 -17.15 -11.03
C ILE A 99 11.64 -16.81 -10.36
N TYR A 100 12.08 -17.68 -9.44
CA TYR A 100 13.43 -17.59 -8.87
C TYR A 100 14.43 -18.48 -9.63
N PRO A 101 15.72 -18.11 -9.64
CA PRO A 101 16.28 -16.86 -9.11
C PRO A 101 16.30 -15.72 -10.13
N LYS A 102 16.07 -15.95 -11.43
CA LYS A 102 16.38 -14.98 -12.50
C LYS A 102 15.28 -14.79 -13.55
N GLY A 103 14.01 -14.88 -13.19
CA GLY A 103 12.93 -14.59 -14.13
C GLY A 103 12.87 -15.57 -15.30
N PHE A 104 12.26 -15.16 -16.41
CA PHE A 104 12.06 -16.02 -17.58
C PHE A 104 13.21 -15.90 -18.60
N PRO A 105 14.06 -16.94 -18.74
CA PRO A 105 15.29 -16.85 -19.52
C PRO A 105 15.03 -16.86 -21.03
N SER A 106 16.06 -16.51 -21.81
CA SER A 106 16.02 -16.60 -23.27
C SER A 106 16.13 -18.04 -23.77
N ASP A 107 15.77 -18.28 -25.04
CA ASP A 107 15.84 -19.60 -25.68
C ASP A 107 17.26 -20.19 -25.75
N LYS A 108 18.30 -19.39 -25.47
CA LYS A 108 19.70 -19.84 -25.42
C LYS A 108 20.01 -20.74 -24.22
N ASN A 109 19.16 -20.74 -23.19
CA ASN A 109 19.35 -21.50 -21.95
C ASN A 109 18.18 -22.49 -21.77
N PRO A 110 18.16 -23.63 -22.49
CA PRO A 110 16.99 -24.51 -22.53
C PRO A 110 16.63 -25.13 -21.17
N ASN A 111 17.63 -25.49 -20.36
CA ASN A 111 17.41 -26.08 -19.03
C ASN A 111 16.77 -25.06 -18.06
N ASP A 112 17.31 -23.84 -18.00
CA ASP A 112 16.76 -22.78 -17.16
C ASP A 112 15.35 -22.40 -17.61
N LYS A 113 15.10 -22.40 -18.93
CA LYS A 113 13.78 -22.15 -19.50
C LYS A 113 12.78 -23.22 -19.08
N ALA A 114 13.13 -24.49 -19.23
CA ALA A 114 12.27 -25.60 -18.81
C ALA A 114 11.95 -25.54 -17.30
N LEU A 115 12.92 -25.14 -16.47
CA LEU A 115 12.71 -24.93 -15.04
C LEU A 115 11.76 -23.75 -14.77
N ALA A 116 11.95 -22.61 -15.43
CA ALA A 116 11.06 -21.45 -15.32
C ALA A 116 9.61 -21.78 -15.74
N GLU A 117 9.44 -22.51 -16.85
CA GLU A 117 8.15 -23.01 -17.32
C GLU A 117 7.52 -23.97 -16.30
N THR A 118 8.30 -24.84 -15.67
CA THR A 118 7.84 -25.74 -14.61
C THR A 118 7.34 -24.97 -13.39
N LYS A 119 8.11 -23.99 -12.92
CA LYS A 119 7.76 -23.12 -11.78
C LYS A 119 6.45 -22.37 -12.04
N LEU A 120 6.31 -21.73 -13.21
CA LEU A 120 5.06 -21.06 -13.58
C LEU A 120 3.91 -22.03 -13.76
N THR A 121 4.13 -23.17 -14.40
CA THR A 121 3.08 -24.19 -14.58
C THR A 121 2.56 -24.70 -13.26
N ASN A 122 3.42 -24.87 -12.25
CA ASN A 122 3.00 -25.29 -10.91
C ASN A 122 2.13 -24.24 -10.22
N GLN A 123 2.44 -22.95 -10.37
CA GLN A 123 1.57 -21.87 -9.90
C GLN A 123 0.25 -21.81 -10.68
N LEU A 124 0.28 -21.94 -12.01
CA LEU A 124 -0.90 -21.88 -12.86
C LEU A 124 -1.85 -23.06 -12.65
N LYS A 125 -1.36 -24.23 -12.21
CA LYS A 125 -2.20 -25.37 -11.81
C LYS A 125 -3.20 -25.03 -10.70
N LEU A 126 -2.93 -24.03 -9.86
CA LEU A 126 -3.85 -23.57 -8.81
C LEU A 126 -5.18 -23.06 -9.38
N THR A 127 -5.19 -22.65 -10.66
CA THR A 127 -6.40 -22.20 -11.34
C THR A 127 -7.36 -23.34 -11.69
N LYS A 128 -6.90 -24.60 -11.68
CA LYS A 128 -7.75 -25.76 -11.98
C LYS A 128 -8.85 -25.91 -10.93
N GLY A 129 -10.11 -25.76 -11.36
CA GLY A 129 -11.28 -25.82 -10.47
C GLY A 129 -11.58 -24.51 -9.73
N PHE A 130 -10.74 -23.47 -9.89
CA PHE A 130 -11.04 -22.13 -9.42
C PHE A 130 -11.98 -21.41 -10.41
N LYS A 131 -13.06 -20.82 -9.89
CA LYS A 131 -14.09 -20.14 -10.70
C LYS A 131 -13.85 -18.65 -10.89
N GLY A 132 -12.85 -18.10 -10.20
CA GLY A 132 -12.51 -16.68 -10.25
C GLY A 132 -11.53 -16.34 -11.36
N LYS A 133 -10.92 -15.14 -11.26
CA LYS A 133 -9.89 -14.67 -12.19
C LYS A 133 -8.51 -14.78 -11.58
N THR A 134 -7.49 -15.01 -12.40
CA THR A 134 -6.10 -15.03 -11.94
C THR A 134 -5.32 -13.91 -12.59
N ILE A 135 -4.54 -13.20 -11.79
CA ILE A 135 -3.72 -12.06 -12.21
C ILE A 135 -2.33 -12.22 -11.59
N PHE A 136 -1.30 -11.97 -12.38
CA PHE A 136 0.09 -11.89 -11.96
C PHE A 136 0.57 -10.45 -12.10
N ILE A 137 1.37 -9.99 -11.13
CA ILE A 137 2.22 -8.81 -11.27
C ILE A 137 3.70 -9.23 -11.18
N PRO A 138 4.64 -8.45 -11.73
CA PRO A 138 6.06 -8.77 -11.62
C PRO A 138 6.70 -8.29 -10.31
N GLY A 139 7.73 -9.00 -9.89
CA GLY A 139 8.69 -8.59 -8.86
C GLY A 139 10.10 -8.40 -9.41
N ASN A 140 11.06 -8.08 -8.56
CA ASN A 140 12.43 -7.80 -8.98
C ASN A 140 13.11 -9.03 -9.59
N HIS A 141 12.83 -10.25 -9.10
CA HIS A 141 13.42 -11.46 -9.68
C HIS A 141 12.89 -11.77 -11.08
N ASP A 142 11.65 -11.37 -11.40
CA ASP A 142 11.10 -11.49 -12.75
C ASP A 142 11.85 -10.59 -13.76
N TRP A 143 12.35 -9.44 -13.29
CA TRP A 143 13.12 -8.47 -14.06
C TRP A 143 14.56 -8.89 -14.35
N TYR A 144 15.14 -9.85 -13.63
CA TYR A 144 16.54 -10.25 -13.81
C TYR A 144 16.85 -10.93 -15.16
N SER A 145 15.82 -11.24 -15.97
CA SER A 145 15.95 -11.62 -17.39
C SER A 145 15.69 -10.46 -18.37
N GLY A 146 15.63 -9.23 -17.86
CA GLY A 146 15.29 -7.99 -18.56
C GLY A 146 13.85 -7.93 -19.07
N ILE A 147 13.51 -6.84 -19.74
CA ILE A 147 12.16 -6.59 -20.29
C ILE A 147 11.70 -7.74 -21.21
N LYS A 148 12.60 -8.31 -22.01
CA LYS A 148 12.27 -9.46 -22.87
C LYS A 148 11.91 -10.72 -22.07
N GLY A 149 12.52 -10.91 -20.89
CA GLY A 149 12.14 -11.97 -19.96
C GLY A 149 10.75 -11.73 -19.41
N LEU A 150 10.47 -10.50 -19.00
CA LEU A 150 9.15 -10.10 -18.51
C LEU A 150 8.06 -10.31 -19.58
N GLU A 151 8.34 -9.94 -20.83
CA GLU A 151 7.43 -10.17 -21.96
C GLU A 151 7.17 -11.67 -22.19
N ARG A 152 8.21 -12.51 -22.19
CA ARG A 152 8.05 -13.97 -22.30
C ARG A 152 7.21 -14.56 -21.17
N GLN A 153 7.41 -14.07 -19.95
CA GLN A 153 6.62 -14.48 -18.78
C GLN A 153 5.15 -14.08 -18.92
N ALA A 154 4.89 -12.84 -19.33
CA ALA A 154 3.54 -12.35 -19.60
C ALA A 154 2.85 -13.18 -20.70
N ASP A 155 3.56 -13.48 -21.79
CA ASP A 155 3.06 -14.32 -22.88
C ASP A 155 2.74 -15.73 -22.39
N PHE A 156 3.62 -16.35 -21.60
CA PHE A 156 3.39 -17.68 -21.03
C PHE A 156 2.12 -17.73 -20.18
N VAL A 157 1.97 -16.78 -19.25
CA VAL A 157 0.81 -16.70 -18.34
C VAL A 157 -0.49 -16.42 -19.10
N THR A 158 -0.48 -15.43 -19.99
CA THR A 158 -1.68 -15.02 -20.73
C THR A 158 -2.14 -16.08 -21.73
N ASN A 159 -1.21 -16.81 -22.36
CA ASN A 159 -1.53 -17.93 -23.25
C ASN A 159 -2.09 -19.12 -22.47
N TYR A 160 -1.50 -19.48 -21.33
CA TYR A 160 -2.01 -20.58 -20.50
C TYR A 160 -3.45 -20.34 -20.03
N LEU A 161 -3.74 -19.11 -19.58
CA LEU A 161 -5.04 -18.74 -19.04
C LEU A 161 -6.04 -18.29 -20.11
N ASN A 162 -5.59 -18.11 -21.35
CA ASN A 162 -6.35 -17.51 -22.44
C ASN A 162 -7.00 -16.16 -22.02
N ASP A 163 -6.26 -15.35 -21.28
CA ASP A 163 -6.70 -14.04 -20.80
C ASP A 163 -5.54 -13.05 -20.87
N LYS A 164 -5.66 -12.05 -21.76
CA LYS A 164 -4.67 -10.98 -21.93
C LYS A 164 -4.52 -10.08 -20.71
N LYS A 165 -5.40 -10.16 -19.73
CA LYS A 165 -5.35 -9.41 -18.46
C LYS A 165 -4.85 -10.26 -17.29
N ALA A 166 -4.37 -11.48 -17.55
CA ALA A 166 -3.81 -12.34 -16.52
C ALA A 166 -2.39 -11.96 -16.08
N PHE A 167 -1.71 -11.08 -16.82
CA PHE A 167 -0.43 -10.51 -16.42
C PHE A 167 -0.52 -8.98 -16.54
N LEU A 168 -0.30 -8.28 -15.43
CA LEU A 168 -0.48 -6.84 -15.30
C LEU A 168 0.73 -6.20 -14.59
N PRO A 169 1.06 -4.94 -14.88
CA PRO A 169 0.49 -4.11 -15.95
C PRO A 169 0.85 -4.65 -17.34
N ARG A 170 0.01 -4.39 -18.35
CA ARG A 170 0.27 -4.87 -19.71
C ARG A 170 1.35 -4.05 -20.40
N LYS A 171 2.00 -4.66 -21.40
CA LYS A 171 3.01 -4.03 -22.27
C LYS A 171 4.23 -3.48 -21.51
N SER A 172 4.55 -4.07 -20.37
CA SER A 172 5.63 -3.60 -19.50
C SER A 172 5.45 -2.14 -19.06
N CYS A 173 4.21 -1.63 -19.04
CA CYS A 173 3.90 -0.34 -18.46
C CYS A 173 4.09 -0.39 -16.93
N PRO A 174 4.35 0.76 -16.28
CA PRO A 174 4.53 0.77 -14.83
C PRO A 174 3.24 0.65 -14.03
N ILE A 175 2.09 1.00 -14.60
CA ILE A 175 0.84 1.05 -13.86
C ILE A 175 -0.35 0.73 -14.77
N GLU A 176 -1.34 0.02 -14.23
CA GLU A 176 -2.62 -0.19 -14.90
C GLU A 176 -3.78 -0.27 -13.89
N GLY A 177 -4.85 0.49 -14.15
CA GLY A 177 -6.10 0.41 -13.41
C GLY A 177 -7.10 -0.53 -14.09
N VAL A 178 -7.58 -1.54 -13.36
CA VAL A 178 -8.53 -2.54 -13.84
C VAL A 178 -9.79 -2.52 -12.97
N LYS A 179 -10.94 -2.28 -13.60
CA LYS A 179 -12.24 -2.41 -12.95
C LYS A 179 -12.51 -3.88 -12.64
N ILE A 180 -12.72 -4.21 -11.36
CA ILE A 180 -13.08 -5.55 -10.90
C ILE A 180 -14.60 -5.71 -10.92
N ASP A 181 -15.31 -4.74 -10.31
CA ASP A 181 -16.77 -4.66 -10.33
C ASP A 181 -17.23 -3.18 -10.24
N SER A 182 -18.48 -2.91 -9.88
CA SER A 182 -19.00 -1.53 -9.74
C SER A 182 -18.42 -0.77 -8.55
N THR A 183 -17.94 -1.48 -7.54
CA THR A 183 -17.50 -0.97 -6.23
C THR A 183 -16.00 -1.13 -5.98
N THR A 184 -15.29 -1.86 -6.84
CA THR A 184 -13.87 -2.22 -6.66
C THR A 184 -13.04 -1.96 -7.92
N THR A 185 -11.89 -1.33 -7.74
CA THR A 185 -10.84 -1.18 -8.75
C THR A 185 -9.54 -1.79 -8.25
N LEU A 186 -8.91 -2.64 -9.05
CA LEU A 186 -7.54 -3.10 -8.84
C LEU A 186 -6.60 -2.17 -9.58
N VAL A 187 -5.56 -1.67 -8.92
CA VAL A 187 -4.49 -0.90 -9.55
C VAL A 187 -3.22 -1.71 -9.37
N THR A 188 -2.62 -2.18 -10.46
CA THR A 188 -1.36 -2.93 -10.44
C THR A 188 -0.22 -2.01 -10.78
N ILE A 189 0.88 -2.07 -10.04
CA ILE A 189 2.10 -1.33 -10.33
C ILE A 189 3.26 -2.32 -10.48
N ASP A 190 4.01 -2.17 -11.56
CA ASP A 190 5.35 -2.73 -11.68
C ASP A 190 6.30 -1.83 -10.89
N SER A 191 6.57 -2.22 -9.65
CA SER A 191 7.44 -1.43 -8.78
C SER A 191 8.90 -1.49 -9.19
N GLU A 192 9.36 -2.58 -9.82
CA GLU A 192 10.75 -2.69 -10.23
C GLU A 192 11.06 -1.77 -11.43
N TRP A 193 10.07 -1.52 -12.31
CA TRP A 193 10.20 -0.45 -13.31
C TRP A 193 10.65 0.88 -12.70
N PHE A 194 10.18 1.23 -11.49
CA PHE A 194 10.60 2.47 -10.84
C PHE A 194 12.00 2.36 -10.21
N LEU A 195 12.35 1.22 -9.63
CA LEU A 195 13.60 1.03 -8.89
C LEU A 195 14.80 0.77 -9.79
N GLU A 196 14.57 0.14 -10.94
CA GLU A 196 15.59 -0.29 -11.89
C GLU A 196 16.36 0.90 -12.50
N ASN A 197 17.62 0.65 -12.84
CA ASN A 197 18.43 1.60 -13.58
C ASN A 197 18.02 1.61 -15.06
N TRP A 198 17.36 2.69 -15.50
CA TRP A 198 16.85 2.78 -16.87
C TRP A 198 17.96 2.85 -17.93
N ASP A 199 19.17 3.25 -17.55
CA ASP A 199 20.32 3.26 -18.47
C ASP A 199 20.69 1.83 -18.91
N ASP A 200 20.43 0.83 -18.07
CA ASP A 200 20.65 -0.58 -18.38
C ASP A 200 19.50 -1.19 -19.22
N HIS A 201 18.37 -0.47 -19.34
CA HIS A 201 17.15 -0.91 -20.02
C HIS A 201 16.58 0.20 -20.92
N PRO A 202 17.26 0.57 -22.03
CA PRO A 202 16.88 1.73 -22.84
C PRO A 202 15.49 1.64 -23.50
N THR A 203 14.95 0.43 -23.66
CA THR A 203 13.62 0.18 -24.28
C THR A 203 12.48 0.08 -23.26
N ILE A 204 12.74 0.39 -21.98
CA ILE A 204 11.79 0.17 -20.87
C ILE A 204 10.45 0.87 -21.06
N ASN A 205 10.44 1.99 -21.77
CA ASN A 205 9.25 2.81 -21.96
C ASN A 205 8.65 2.73 -23.36
N ASP A 206 9.20 1.93 -24.28
CA ASP A 206 8.85 1.97 -25.72
C ASP A 206 7.35 1.75 -25.96
N ASN A 207 6.76 0.80 -25.24
CA ASN A 207 5.37 0.38 -25.42
C ASN A 207 4.36 1.10 -24.51
N CYS A 208 4.81 2.08 -23.71
CA CYS A 208 3.98 2.80 -22.74
C CYS A 208 3.90 4.31 -23.04
N SER A 209 2.77 4.96 -22.69
CA SER A 209 2.64 6.42 -22.75
C SER A 209 3.39 7.14 -21.63
N ILE A 210 3.63 6.45 -20.51
CA ILE A 210 4.39 6.94 -19.37
C ILE A 210 5.87 6.85 -19.73
N LYS A 211 6.56 7.99 -19.76
CA LYS A 211 7.97 8.07 -20.17
C LYS A 211 8.89 8.51 -19.03
N THR A 212 8.34 9.05 -17.95
CA THR A 212 9.11 9.50 -16.79
C THR A 212 8.54 8.94 -15.48
N ARG A 213 9.38 8.92 -14.44
CA ARG A 213 8.95 8.56 -13.08
C ARG A 213 7.91 9.54 -12.50
N GLU A 214 7.88 10.79 -12.96
CA GLU A 214 6.85 11.75 -12.52
C GLU A 214 5.52 11.49 -13.25
N ASP A 215 5.55 11.14 -14.54
CA ASP A 215 4.34 10.73 -15.29
C ASP A 215 3.64 9.53 -14.61
N PHE A 216 4.42 8.64 -14.00
CA PHE A 216 3.89 7.54 -13.18
C PHE A 216 3.11 8.05 -11.97
N PHE A 217 3.64 9.04 -11.23
CA PHE A 217 2.93 9.62 -10.09
C PHE A 217 1.67 10.38 -10.52
N ASP A 218 1.75 11.11 -11.64
CA ASP A 218 0.60 11.81 -12.21
C ASP A 218 -0.50 10.82 -12.62
N GLU A 219 -0.14 9.69 -13.22
CA GLU A 219 -1.11 8.66 -13.58
C GLU A 219 -1.68 7.93 -12.35
N LEU A 220 -0.86 7.65 -11.34
CA LEU A 220 -1.34 7.08 -10.08
C LEU A 220 -2.35 8.03 -9.41
N GLU A 221 -2.02 9.32 -9.29
CA GLU A 221 -2.93 10.33 -8.73
C GLU A 221 -4.23 10.43 -9.55
N SER A 222 -4.12 10.44 -10.89
CA SER A 222 -5.25 10.39 -11.83
C SER A 222 -6.15 9.18 -11.58
N ILE A 223 -5.59 7.98 -11.43
CA ILE A 223 -6.34 6.75 -11.16
C ILE A 223 -7.02 6.80 -9.79
N LEU A 224 -6.31 7.24 -8.75
CA LEU A 224 -6.85 7.37 -7.39
C LEU A 224 -8.04 8.34 -7.37
N ASN A 225 -7.87 9.53 -7.95
CA ASN A 225 -8.92 10.53 -8.07
C ASN A 225 -10.12 10.03 -8.90
N LYS A 226 -9.88 9.20 -9.92
CA LYS A 226 -10.95 8.59 -10.73
C LYS A 226 -11.70 7.45 -10.03
N ASN A 227 -11.30 7.03 -8.83
CA ASN A 227 -11.89 5.88 -8.13
C ASN A 227 -12.15 6.15 -6.64
N GLN A 228 -12.28 7.42 -6.23
CA GLN A 228 -12.56 7.82 -4.84
C GLN A 228 -13.85 7.20 -4.28
N GLU A 229 -14.81 6.85 -5.13
CA GLU A 229 -16.09 6.23 -4.76
C GLU A 229 -16.04 4.70 -4.64
N LYS A 230 -14.89 4.09 -4.95
CA LYS A 230 -14.70 2.63 -4.96
C LYS A 230 -13.62 2.22 -3.98
N THR A 231 -13.63 0.98 -3.52
CA THR A 231 -12.45 0.40 -2.88
C THR A 231 -11.37 0.20 -3.94
N VAL A 232 -10.18 0.75 -3.69
CA VAL A 232 -9.01 0.58 -4.53
C VAL A 232 -8.08 -0.42 -3.87
N VAL A 233 -7.82 -1.54 -4.54
CA VAL A 233 -6.76 -2.47 -4.15
C VAL A 233 -5.52 -2.10 -4.97
N LEU A 234 -4.50 -1.57 -4.31
CA LEU A 234 -3.22 -1.18 -4.92
C LEU A 234 -2.23 -2.35 -4.77
N ALA A 235 -2.01 -3.08 -5.84
CA ALA A 235 -1.12 -4.24 -5.89
C ALA A 235 0.26 -3.85 -6.42
N ILE A 236 1.28 -3.98 -5.57
CA ILE A 236 2.66 -3.58 -5.84
C ILE A 236 3.59 -4.66 -5.28
N HIS A 237 4.67 -5.04 -5.95
CA HIS A 237 5.56 -6.06 -5.39
C HIS A 237 6.32 -5.51 -4.16
N HIS A 238 6.92 -4.34 -4.29
CA HIS A 238 7.68 -3.65 -3.24
C HIS A 238 6.77 -2.92 -2.22
N PRO A 239 6.69 -3.34 -0.95
CA PRO A 239 5.82 -2.72 0.07
C PRO A 239 6.15 -1.26 0.38
N LEU A 240 5.15 -0.44 0.72
CA LEU A 240 5.37 0.93 1.19
C LEU A 240 5.79 1.01 2.66
N LEU A 241 5.42 -0.01 3.43
CA LEU A 241 5.69 -0.19 4.84
C LEU A 241 6.09 -1.65 5.04
N SER A 242 7.19 -1.92 5.75
CA SER A 242 7.62 -3.28 6.05
C SER A 242 8.33 -3.31 7.41
N ASN A 243 8.07 -4.36 8.17
CA ASN A 243 8.82 -4.75 9.37
C ASN A 243 9.50 -6.13 9.18
N GLY A 244 9.85 -6.48 7.94
CA GLY A 244 10.67 -7.65 7.60
C GLY A 244 12.13 -7.28 7.29
N THR A 245 12.85 -8.20 6.66
CA THR A 245 14.28 -8.04 6.33
C THR A 245 14.52 -6.82 5.44
N HIS A 246 13.74 -6.63 4.37
CA HIS A 246 13.89 -5.47 3.48
C HIS A 246 13.43 -4.15 4.12
N GLY A 247 12.65 -4.24 5.20
CA GLY A 247 12.31 -3.14 6.10
C GLY A 247 13.38 -2.84 7.17
N GLY A 248 14.47 -3.61 7.22
CA GLY A 248 15.56 -3.44 8.19
C GLY A 248 15.27 -4.06 9.58
N GLN A 249 14.42 -5.08 9.64
CA GLN A 249 14.18 -5.90 10.83
C GLN A 249 14.78 -7.29 10.62
N PHE A 250 15.75 -7.66 11.45
CA PHE A 250 16.53 -8.89 11.27
C PHE A 250 16.35 -9.83 12.46
N SER A 251 16.28 -11.13 12.20
CA SER A 251 16.32 -12.17 13.24
C SER A 251 17.73 -12.30 13.83
N MET A 252 17.82 -12.92 15.01
CA MET A 252 19.12 -13.31 15.59
C MET A 252 19.92 -14.21 14.63
N GLU A 253 19.24 -15.08 13.88
CA GLU A 253 19.88 -15.90 12.86
C GLU A 253 20.54 -15.05 11.78
N LYS A 254 19.83 -14.05 11.20
CA LYS A 254 20.42 -13.14 10.20
C LYS A 254 21.55 -12.27 10.76
N GLN A 255 21.56 -12.00 12.07
CA GLN A 255 22.67 -11.31 12.73
C GLN A 255 23.95 -12.17 12.78
N LEU A 256 23.79 -13.49 12.87
CA LEU A 256 24.89 -14.46 12.92
C LEU A 256 25.27 -14.98 11.53
N PHE A 257 24.30 -15.11 10.62
CA PHE A 257 24.43 -15.68 9.28
C PHE A 257 23.88 -14.68 8.25
N PRO A 258 24.66 -13.62 7.92
CA PRO A 258 24.21 -12.54 7.04
C PRO A 258 24.21 -12.92 5.55
N LEU A 259 24.89 -14.02 5.18
CA LEU A 259 25.02 -14.52 3.81
C LEU A 259 24.13 -15.75 3.59
N GLU A 260 23.90 -16.14 2.34
CA GLU A 260 23.13 -17.35 2.01
C GLU A 260 23.80 -18.64 2.55
N ASN A 261 25.13 -18.64 2.61
CA ASN A 261 25.88 -19.72 3.23
C ASN A 261 25.78 -19.63 4.76
N LYS A 262 25.47 -20.76 5.42
CA LYS A 262 25.33 -20.87 6.88
C LYS A 262 26.66 -20.84 7.64
N ILE A 263 27.56 -19.92 7.26
CA ILE A 263 28.83 -19.66 7.95
C ILE A 263 28.56 -18.60 9.03
N PRO A 264 28.81 -18.90 10.32
CA PRO A 264 28.57 -17.92 11.39
C PRO A 264 29.63 -16.82 11.34
N LEU A 265 29.17 -15.59 11.18
CA LEU A 265 29.99 -14.38 11.15
C LEU A 265 29.47 -13.41 12.24
N PRO A 266 29.63 -13.74 13.53
CA PRO A 266 29.20 -12.85 14.62
C PRO A 266 29.93 -11.50 14.51
N ILE A 267 29.30 -10.41 14.97
CA ILE A 267 29.78 -9.02 14.83
C ILE A 267 29.75 -8.53 13.37
N ILE A 268 30.39 -9.24 12.43
CA ILE A 268 30.41 -8.89 11.01
C ILE A 268 28.99 -8.92 10.43
N GLY A 269 28.20 -9.95 10.72
CA GLY A 269 26.81 -10.03 10.27
C GLY A 269 25.94 -8.91 10.82
N SER A 270 26.13 -8.56 12.09
CA SER A 270 25.48 -7.38 12.67
C SER A 270 25.91 -6.07 12.03
N PHE A 271 27.19 -5.93 11.68
CA PHE A 271 27.68 -4.77 10.97
C PHE A 271 27.12 -4.69 9.53
N ILE A 272 27.06 -5.80 8.79
CA ILE A 272 26.44 -5.87 7.45
C ILE A 272 24.97 -5.46 7.52
N ASN A 273 24.20 -6.01 8.47
CA ASN A 273 22.79 -5.67 8.64
C ASN A 273 22.60 -4.21 9.08
N LEU A 274 23.49 -3.69 9.92
CA LEU A 274 23.51 -2.26 10.26
C LEU A 274 23.77 -1.41 9.02
N LEU A 275 24.76 -1.75 8.20
CA LEU A 275 25.04 -1.06 6.94
C LEU A 275 23.84 -1.10 6.00
N ARG A 276 23.20 -2.25 5.79
CA ARG A 276 21.98 -2.34 4.97
C ARG A 276 20.89 -1.40 5.49
N LYS A 277 20.66 -1.40 6.81
CA LYS A 277 19.65 -0.56 7.47
C LYS A 277 19.95 0.94 7.43
N THR A 278 21.20 1.36 7.32
CA THR A 278 21.57 2.79 7.40
C THR A 278 22.03 3.40 6.08
N SER A 279 22.58 2.60 5.17
CA SER A 279 23.16 3.09 3.91
C SER A 279 22.21 3.04 2.71
N GLY A 280 21.20 2.15 2.74
CA GLY A 280 20.34 1.93 1.57
C GLY A 280 21.08 1.36 0.36
N VAL A 281 22.20 0.65 0.59
CA VAL A 281 23.07 0.10 -0.48
C VAL A 281 22.35 -0.87 -1.41
N SER A 282 21.36 -1.61 -0.90
CA SER A 282 20.56 -2.53 -1.71
C SER A 282 19.39 -1.77 -2.32
N PRO A 283 19.18 -1.78 -3.65
CA PRO A 283 18.00 -1.18 -4.28
C PRO A 283 16.68 -1.81 -3.80
N GLN A 284 16.77 -3.04 -3.30
CA GLN A 284 15.66 -3.85 -2.83
C GLN A 284 15.30 -3.59 -1.35
N ASP A 285 16.07 -2.77 -0.63
CA ASP A 285 15.78 -2.39 0.76
C ASP A 285 15.10 -1.00 0.80
N ILE A 286 14.11 -0.81 1.67
CA ILE A 286 13.28 0.42 1.70
C ILE A 286 14.12 1.69 1.96
N GLN A 287 15.28 1.55 2.60
CA GLN A 287 16.22 2.63 2.90
C GLN A 287 17.01 3.11 1.67
N ASN A 288 16.94 2.40 0.53
CA ASN A 288 17.51 2.85 -0.71
C ASN A 288 16.93 4.20 -1.14
N LYS A 289 17.76 5.05 -1.76
CA LYS A 289 17.33 6.38 -2.22
C LYS A 289 16.11 6.32 -3.15
N GLN A 290 16.13 5.48 -4.18
CA GLN A 290 15.05 5.40 -5.17
C GLN A 290 13.79 4.80 -4.55
N TYR A 291 13.95 3.72 -3.77
CA TYR A 291 12.83 3.10 -3.08
C TYR A 291 12.22 4.03 -2.03
N THR A 292 13.02 4.77 -1.27
CA THR A 292 12.53 5.78 -0.34
C THR A 292 11.73 6.86 -1.06
N ILE A 293 12.19 7.36 -2.22
CA ILE A 293 11.44 8.34 -3.03
C ILE A 293 10.11 7.74 -3.49
N TYR A 294 10.15 6.55 -4.08
CA TYR A 294 8.98 5.80 -4.53
C TYR A 294 7.94 5.64 -3.41
N ALA A 295 8.36 5.04 -2.29
CA ALA A 295 7.50 4.78 -1.16
C ALA A 295 6.93 6.07 -0.57
N LYS A 296 7.77 7.09 -0.31
CA LYS A 296 7.30 8.38 0.23
C LYS A 296 6.27 9.05 -0.67
N ARG A 297 6.54 9.17 -1.96
CA ARG A 297 5.62 9.80 -2.92
C ARG A 297 4.28 9.08 -2.99
N ILE A 298 4.27 7.75 -3.05
CA ILE A 298 3.02 6.98 -3.04
C ILE A 298 2.28 7.16 -1.71
N LYS A 299 2.97 7.01 -0.57
CA LYS A 299 2.36 7.19 0.75
C LYS A 299 1.69 8.56 0.90
N THR A 300 2.34 9.62 0.43
CA THR A 300 1.77 10.98 0.42
C THR A 300 0.48 11.06 -0.40
N LEU A 301 0.44 10.43 -1.59
CA LEU A 301 -0.77 10.36 -2.41
C LEU A 301 -1.90 9.56 -1.75
N LEU A 302 -1.55 8.52 -0.98
CA LEU A 302 -2.51 7.65 -0.31
C LEU A 302 -3.05 8.22 1.00
N GLN A 303 -2.34 9.10 1.68
CA GLN A 303 -2.72 9.56 3.02
C GLN A 303 -4.11 10.23 3.09
N LYS A 304 -4.57 10.88 2.01
CA LYS A 304 -5.95 11.42 1.93
C LYS A 304 -7.00 10.39 1.51
N GLN A 305 -6.58 9.26 0.97
CA GLN A 305 -7.46 8.21 0.46
C GLN A 305 -7.80 7.25 1.60
N LYS A 306 -9.09 7.11 1.93
CA LYS A 306 -9.56 6.19 2.98
C LYS A 306 -10.05 4.85 2.42
N ASN A 307 -10.12 4.77 1.10
CA ASN A 307 -10.66 3.67 0.33
C ASN A 307 -9.57 2.82 -0.35
N VAL A 308 -8.29 3.06 -0.04
CA VAL A 308 -7.16 2.34 -0.66
C VAL A 308 -6.57 1.32 0.30
N ILE A 309 -6.36 0.10 -0.18
CA ILE A 309 -5.68 -1.00 0.52
C ILE A 309 -4.48 -1.41 -0.32
N VAL A 310 -3.30 -1.46 0.28
CA VAL A 310 -2.05 -1.82 -0.41
C VAL A 310 -1.75 -3.29 -0.16
N VAL A 311 -1.50 -4.06 -1.23
CA VAL A 311 -1.16 -5.49 -1.17
C VAL A 311 0.18 -5.73 -1.87
N SER A 312 1.08 -6.50 -1.25
CA SER A 312 2.44 -6.72 -1.77
C SER A 312 3.07 -8.06 -1.40
N GLY A 313 4.21 -8.37 -2.05
CA GLY A 313 5.09 -9.50 -1.75
C GLY A 313 6.43 -9.01 -1.19
N HIS A 314 7.53 -9.46 -1.81
CA HIS A 314 8.94 -9.03 -1.65
C HIS A 314 9.58 -9.43 -0.33
N ASP A 315 8.96 -9.05 0.77
CA ASP A 315 9.32 -9.55 2.08
C ASP A 315 8.82 -10.99 2.19
N HIS A 316 9.74 -11.94 2.43
CA HIS A 316 9.45 -13.37 2.48
C HIS A 316 8.66 -13.83 3.72
N ASN A 317 7.54 -13.17 4.04
CA ASN A 317 6.75 -13.35 5.24
C ASN A 317 5.32 -12.80 5.05
N LEU A 318 4.50 -12.91 6.09
CA LEU A 318 3.15 -12.36 6.13
C LEU A 318 3.10 -11.20 7.12
N GLN A 319 2.58 -10.05 6.70
CA GLN A 319 2.41 -8.89 7.58
C GLN A 319 1.13 -8.13 7.30
N TYR A 320 0.54 -7.57 8.35
CA TYR A 320 -0.40 -6.47 8.26
C TYR A 320 0.15 -5.28 9.03
N ILE A 321 0.22 -4.12 8.38
CA ILE A 321 0.72 -2.88 8.96
C ILE A 321 -0.30 -1.78 8.70
N SER A 322 -0.76 -1.15 9.79
CA SER A 322 -1.66 0.01 9.73
C SER A 322 -0.97 1.22 10.34
N LYS A 323 -0.43 2.10 9.49
CA LYS A 323 0.29 3.31 9.90
C LYS A 323 0.04 4.43 8.89
N GLU A 324 -0.04 5.67 9.36
CA GLU A 324 -0.18 6.84 8.47
C GLU A 324 -1.41 6.76 7.54
N ASN A 325 -2.53 6.18 8.00
CA ASN A 325 -3.75 5.91 7.21
C ASN A 325 -3.56 4.93 6.04
N ILE A 326 -2.45 4.19 6.01
CA ILE A 326 -2.18 3.17 4.99
C ILE A 326 -2.46 1.80 5.59
N GLN A 327 -3.31 1.04 4.89
CA GLN A 327 -3.58 -0.38 5.18
C GLN A 327 -2.67 -1.23 4.28
N GLN A 328 -1.51 -1.66 4.81
CA GLN A 328 -0.54 -2.47 4.07
C GLN A 328 -0.69 -3.95 4.44
N ILE A 329 -0.86 -4.79 3.42
CA ILE A 329 -0.88 -6.25 3.51
C ILE A 329 0.35 -6.77 2.75
N ILE A 330 1.19 -7.56 3.40
CA ILE A 330 2.33 -8.24 2.80
C ILE A 330 2.04 -9.73 2.84
N SER A 331 2.12 -10.40 1.69
CA SER A 331 1.85 -11.82 1.54
C SER A 331 2.93 -12.50 0.69
N GLY A 332 4.21 -12.24 0.96
CA GLY A 332 5.36 -12.74 0.20
C GLY A 332 5.92 -14.08 0.67
N ALA A 333 5.11 -14.93 1.30
CA ALA A 333 5.58 -16.18 1.90
C ALA A 333 5.21 -17.44 1.10
N GLY A 334 5.01 -17.31 -0.22
CA GLY A 334 4.54 -18.40 -1.07
C GLY A 334 5.53 -19.56 -1.21
N SER A 335 6.82 -19.26 -1.31
CA SER A 335 7.88 -20.28 -1.46
C SER A 335 9.15 -20.03 -0.65
N LYS A 336 9.28 -18.87 -0.01
CA LYS A 336 10.38 -18.52 0.89
C LYS A 336 9.84 -18.05 2.24
N SER A 337 10.70 -18.06 3.26
CA SER A 337 10.35 -17.73 4.62
C SER A 337 11.50 -16.97 5.30
N GLU A 338 11.23 -15.77 5.78
CA GLU A 338 12.12 -14.95 6.59
C GLU A 338 11.38 -14.37 7.80
N ALA A 339 12.14 -14.05 8.85
CA ALA A 339 11.57 -13.49 10.06
C ALA A 339 10.99 -12.08 9.84
N ALA A 340 9.92 -11.76 10.59
CA ALA A 340 9.32 -10.43 10.64
C ALA A 340 8.95 -10.06 12.07
N ARG A 341 8.56 -8.81 12.28
CA ARG A 341 8.19 -8.28 13.60
C ARG A 341 6.92 -7.43 13.56
N ALA A 342 6.05 -7.58 14.55
CA ALA A 342 4.97 -6.64 14.80
C ALA A 342 5.51 -5.45 15.64
N VAL A 343 5.42 -4.23 15.11
CA VAL A 343 6.02 -3.04 15.74
C VAL A 343 4.94 -2.09 16.28
N ASN A 344 3.89 -1.83 15.48
CA ASN A 344 2.82 -0.91 15.85
C ASN A 344 1.68 -1.63 16.59
N PRO A 345 0.77 -0.89 17.26
CA PRO A 345 -0.25 -1.49 18.12
C PRO A 345 -1.21 -2.45 17.42
N TYR A 346 -1.44 -2.26 16.12
CA TYR A 346 -2.40 -3.04 15.33
C TYR A 346 -1.72 -3.95 14.30
N ASP A 347 -0.39 -4.07 14.35
CA ASP A 347 0.35 -4.88 13.37
C ASP A 347 0.15 -6.37 13.63
N PHE A 348 0.30 -7.15 12.56
CA PHE A 348 0.49 -8.60 12.62
C PHE A 348 1.73 -8.96 11.80
N SER A 349 2.49 -9.96 12.23
CA SER A 349 3.58 -10.53 11.44
C SER A 349 3.73 -12.03 11.66
N TYR A 350 4.05 -12.78 10.62
CA TYR A 350 4.40 -14.19 10.68
C TYR A 350 5.48 -14.50 9.65
N GLY A 351 6.61 -15.03 10.12
CA GLY A 351 7.74 -15.34 9.24
C GLY A 351 7.75 -16.75 8.67
N GLY A 352 6.64 -17.48 8.70
CA GLY A 352 6.50 -18.79 8.04
C GLY A 352 5.74 -18.70 6.73
N ASN A 353 5.72 -19.80 5.97
CA ASN A 353 5.03 -19.88 4.69
C ASN A 353 3.51 -19.83 4.81
N GLY A 354 2.86 -19.23 3.82
CA GLY A 354 1.42 -19.05 3.83
C GLY A 354 0.97 -18.02 2.80
N TYR A 355 -0.25 -17.52 2.99
CA TYR A 355 -0.89 -16.56 2.09
C TYR A 355 -1.96 -15.73 2.82
N ALA A 356 -2.48 -14.69 2.17
CA ALA A 356 -3.53 -13.85 2.71
C ALA A 356 -4.80 -13.84 1.86
N THR A 357 -5.93 -13.50 2.46
CA THR A 357 -7.17 -13.17 1.75
C THR A 357 -7.65 -11.79 2.14
N LEU A 358 -8.09 -11.00 1.16
CA LEU A 358 -8.77 -9.73 1.35
C LEU A 358 -10.21 -9.85 0.87
N THR A 359 -11.17 -9.78 1.79
CA THR A 359 -12.60 -9.83 1.50
C THR A 359 -13.18 -8.43 1.52
N LEU A 360 -13.81 -8.04 0.42
CA LEU A 360 -14.51 -6.76 0.27
C LEU A 360 -16.02 -6.99 0.30
N PHE A 361 -16.71 -6.15 1.07
CA PHE A 361 -18.15 -6.23 1.27
C PHE A 361 -18.88 -5.18 0.43
N LYS A 362 -20.14 -5.45 0.06
CA LYS A 362 -21.01 -4.51 -0.65
C LYS A 362 -21.29 -3.23 0.15
N SER A 363 -21.15 -3.29 1.48
CA SER A 363 -21.24 -2.13 2.38
C SER A 363 -20.08 -1.15 2.23
N GLY A 364 -18.95 -1.60 1.66
CA GLY A 364 -17.67 -0.87 1.65
C GLY A 364 -16.70 -1.32 2.75
N ASP A 365 -17.11 -2.24 3.63
CA ASP A 365 -16.22 -2.85 4.61
C ASP A 365 -15.15 -3.72 3.93
N ALA A 366 -14.00 -3.87 4.57
CA ALA A 366 -12.93 -4.75 4.12
C ALA A 366 -12.32 -5.53 5.29
N LYS A 367 -12.10 -6.82 5.07
CA LYS A 367 -11.51 -7.73 6.05
C LYS A 367 -10.31 -8.46 5.46
N VAL A 368 -9.22 -8.52 6.22
CA VAL A 368 -8.05 -9.34 5.88
C VAL A 368 -7.99 -10.58 6.76
N SER A 369 -7.57 -11.71 6.19
CA SER A 369 -7.28 -12.94 6.92
C SER A 369 -5.97 -13.54 6.43
N PHE A 370 -5.11 -14.02 7.33
CA PHE A 370 -3.83 -14.64 7.01
C PHE A 370 -3.83 -16.12 7.38
N TYR A 371 -3.30 -16.94 6.50
CA TYR A 371 -3.24 -18.39 6.65
C TYR A 371 -1.80 -18.87 6.57
N GLY A 372 -1.35 -19.60 7.58
CA GLY A 372 -0.05 -20.26 7.61
C GLY A 372 -0.12 -21.73 7.23
N ASN A 373 0.99 -22.26 6.73
CA ASN A 373 1.22 -23.69 6.59
C ASN A 373 1.90 -24.22 7.86
N GLU A 374 1.13 -24.85 8.75
CA GLU A 374 1.67 -25.57 9.92
C GLU A 374 1.53 -27.07 9.70
N ASN A 375 2.65 -27.77 9.45
CA ASN A 375 2.70 -29.22 9.22
C ASN A 375 1.75 -29.69 8.09
N ASN A 376 1.79 -29.02 6.93
CA ASN A 376 0.96 -29.30 5.76
C ASN A 376 -0.54 -29.14 6.03
N LYS A 377 -0.89 -28.30 7.00
CA LYS A 377 -2.26 -27.92 7.32
C LYS A 377 -2.38 -26.42 7.33
N GLU A 378 -3.46 -25.96 6.72
CA GLU A 378 -3.82 -24.56 6.75
C GLU A 378 -4.27 -24.17 8.16
N LYS A 379 -3.70 -23.09 8.68
CA LYS A 379 -4.10 -22.50 9.95
C LYS A 379 -4.40 -21.02 9.78
N LEU A 380 -5.58 -20.58 10.23
CA LEU A 380 -5.87 -19.15 10.37
C LEU A 380 -4.97 -18.57 11.47
N LEU A 381 -4.16 -17.59 11.11
CA LEU A 381 -3.22 -16.94 12.04
C LEU A 381 -3.73 -15.59 12.54
N PHE A 382 -4.44 -14.86 11.68
CA PHE A 382 -4.92 -13.51 11.97
C PHE A 382 -6.11 -13.18 11.10
N GLU A 383 -7.08 -12.46 11.64
CA GLU A 383 -8.22 -11.92 10.91
C GLU A 383 -8.59 -10.56 11.50
N ARG A 384 -8.95 -9.59 10.65
CA ARG A 384 -9.32 -8.24 11.10
C ARG A 384 -10.12 -7.46 10.06
N GLU A 385 -11.15 -6.73 10.48
CA GLU A 385 -11.77 -5.65 9.71
C GLU A 385 -10.81 -4.44 9.65
N ILE A 386 -10.38 -4.10 8.44
CA ILE A 386 -9.35 -3.07 8.17
C ILE A 386 -9.94 -1.79 7.58
N ILE A 387 -11.13 -1.88 7.00
CA ILE A 387 -11.95 -0.73 6.63
C ILE A 387 -13.35 -1.01 7.14
N LYS A 388 -13.88 -0.06 7.91
CA LYS A 388 -15.29 -0.02 8.28
C LYS A 388 -15.95 1.13 7.53
N ALA A 389 -16.93 0.81 6.70
CA ALA A 389 -17.72 1.80 6.01
C ALA A 389 -18.36 2.72 7.04
N LYS A 390 -18.25 4.04 6.82
CA LYS A 390 -18.94 5.00 7.68
C LYS A 390 -20.44 4.82 7.50
N GLU A 391 -21.15 4.51 8.58
CA GLU A 391 -22.58 4.76 8.65
C GLU A 391 -22.79 6.27 8.53
N ILE A 392 -23.24 6.73 7.36
CA ILE A 392 -23.63 8.12 7.18
C ILE A 392 -25.01 8.28 7.82
N ASN A 393 -25.02 8.47 9.14
CA ASN A 393 -26.17 9.06 9.82
C ASN A 393 -26.17 10.54 9.46
N TRP A 394 -26.87 10.90 8.40
CA TRP A 394 -27.30 12.28 8.19
C TRP A 394 -28.05 12.66 9.46
N ALA A 395 -27.50 13.59 10.25
CA ALA A 395 -28.16 14.00 11.48
C ALA A 395 -29.59 14.45 11.13
N ALA A 396 -30.59 13.77 11.69
CA ALA A 396 -32.01 14.09 11.49
C ALA A 396 -32.33 15.53 11.93
N ASP A 397 -31.46 16.13 12.73
CA ASP A 397 -31.62 17.44 13.35
C ASP A 397 -31.01 18.60 12.54
N ILE A 398 -30.57 18.39 11.29
CA ILE A 398 -30.11 19.49 10.44
C ILE A 398 -31.34 20.24 9.91
N PRO A 399 -31.51 21.54 10.22
CA PRO A 399 -32.64 22.31 9.71
C PRO A 399 -32.60 22.36 8.18
N ASN A 400 -33.66 21.88 7.53
CA ASN A 400 -33.83 21.98 6.08
C ASN A 400 -34.51 23.29 5.65
N ASN A 401 -34.41 24.32 6.48
CA ASN A 401 -34.93 25.65 6.21
C ASN A 401 -33.77 26.64 6.18
N PHE A 402 -33.57 27.27 5.04
CA PHE A 402 -32.49 28.23 4.83
C PHE A 402 -33.07 29.59 4.43
N PRO A 403 -32.46 30.71 4.85
CA PRO A 403 -32.90 32.02 4.39
C PRO A 403 -32.77 32.12 2.86
N PRO A 404 -33.65 32.85 2.17
CA PRO A 404 -33.64 32.94 0.70
C PRO A 404 -32.36 33.60 0.15
N LYS A 405 -31.69 34.40 0.98
CA LYS A 405 -30.41 35.04 0.67
C LYS A 405 -29.49 34.97 1.87
N ILE A 406 -28.19 35.03 1.60
CA ILE A 406 -27.14 35.13 2.60
C ILE A 406 -26.13 36.19 2.16
N THR A 407 -25.68 37.00 3.12
CA THR A 407 -24.56 37.92 2.92
C THR A 407 -23.28 37.24 3.36
N THR A 408 -22.33 37.07 2.44
CA THR A 408 -21.06 36.38 2.70
C THR A 408 -19.92 36.98 1.89
N SER A 409 -18.69 36.52 2.11
CA SER A 409 -17.49 36.90 1.34
C SER A 409 -16.59 35.67 1.15
N ILE A 410 -15.61 35.75 0.24
CA ILE A 410 -14.70 34.60 -0.01
C ILE A 410 -13.81 34.36 1.21
N TYR A 411 -13.24 35.44 1.78
CA TYR A 411 -12.47 35.40 3.02
C TYR A 411 -13.08 36.34 4.05
N PRO A 412 -13.17 35.94 5.34
CA PRO A 412 -13.56 36.84 6.42
C PRO A 412 -12.65 38.09 6.47
N PRO A 413 -13.17 39.28 6.85
CA PRO A 413 -12.38 40.51 6.95
C PRO A 413 -11.09 40.36 7.77
N LYS A 414 -11.16 39.62 8.88
CA LYS A 414 -9.99 39.32 9.72
C LYS A 414 -8.81 38.68 8.98
N MET A 415 -9.06 37.95 7.88
CA MET A 415 -7.99 37.32 7.08
C MET A 415 -7.32 38.32 6.11
N THR A 416 -8.02 39.38 5.70
CA THR A 416 -7.56 40.35 4.69
C THR A 416 -7.19 41.71 5.27
N GLU A 417 -7.55 41.98 6.53
CA GLU A 417 -7.10 43.15 7.28
C GLU A 417 -5.62 43.01 7.66
N LYS A 418 -4.77 43.76 6.96
CA LYS A 418 -3.32 43.81 7.17
C LYS A 418 -2.86 45.23 7.49
N SER A 419 -1.84 45.34 8.33
CA SER A 419 -1.23 46.62 8.70
C SER A 419 -0.59 47.31 7.49
N ILE A 420 -0.37 48.63 7.59
CA ILE A 420 0.29 49.42 6.53
C ILE A 420 1.68 48.87 6.24
N PHE A 421 2.43 48.49 7.28
CA PHE A 421 3.76 47.90 7.13
C PHE A 421 3.73 46.55 6.40
N HIS A 422 2.75 45.68 6.69
CA HIS A 422 2.61 44.41 5.98
C HIS A 422 2.27 44.63 4.50
N LYS A 423 1.36 45.56 4.21
CA LYS A 423 0.99 45.94 2.83
C LYS A 423 2.13 46.62 2.07
N PHE A 424 3.02 47.31 2.77
CA PHE A 424 4.23 47.89 2.20
C PHE A 424 5.22 46.79 1.77
N LEU A 425 5.45 45.79 2.63
CA LEU A 425 6.39 44.69 2.33
C LEU A 425 5.86 43.69 1.30
N PHE A 426 4.60 43.27 1.44
CA PHE A 426 4.02 42.17 0.66
C PHE A 426 2.97 42.62 -0.36
N GLY A 427 2.78 43.94 -0.55
CA GLY A 427 1.86 44.50 -1.53
C GLY A 427 0.40 44.60 -1.06
N GLN A 428 -0.42 45.35 -1.82
CA GLN A 428 -1.84 45.60 -1.50
C GLN A 428 -2.79 44.46 -1.91
N HIS A 429 -2.41 43.68 -2.93
CA HIS A 429 -3.20 42.57 -3.50
C HIS A 429 -4.67 42.95 -3.77
N TYR A 430 -5.54 41.95 -3.95
CA TYR A 430 -6.97 42.13 -4.20
C TYR A 430 -7.82 41.96 -2.94
N ARG A 431 -7.23 42.13 -1.75
CA ARG A 431 -7.83 41.89 -0.43
C ARG A 431 -9.22 42.54 -0.24
N LYS A 432 -9.38 43.77 -0.74
CA LYS A 432 -10.66 44.50 -0.74
C LYS A 432 -11.78 43.68 -1.39
N TYR A 433 -11.52 43.07 -2.55
CA TYR A 433 -12.53 42.34 -3.31
C TYR A 433 -12.82 40.96 -2.71
N TYR A 434 -11.81 40.30 -2.14
CA TYR A 434 -11.99 38.97 -1.57
C TYR A 434 -12.73 38.96 -0.22
N SER A 435 -12.68 40.06 0.54
CA SER A 435 -13.50 40.24 1.75
C SER A 435 -14.70 41.17 1.55
N MET A 436 -15.03 41.52 0.30
CA MET A 436 -16.22 42.32 0.00
C MET A 436 -17.48 41.50 0.30
N PRO A 437 -18.35 41.95 1.22
CA PRO A 437 -19.62 41.28 1.46
C PRO A 437 -20.49 41.36 0.21
N ILE A 438 -21.02 40.21 -0.21
CA ILE A 438 -21.97 40.07 -1.31
C ILE A 438 -23.23 39.39 -0.79
N GLU A 439 -24.39 39.91 -1.19
CA GLU A 439 -25.66 39.24 -0.95
C GLU A 439 -25.94 38.28 -2.11
N VAL A 440 -26.06 36.99 -1.81
CA VAL A 440 -26.30 35.94 -2.82
C VAL A 440 -27.54 35.13 -2.46
N LYS A 441 -28.21 34.57 -3.48
CA LYS A 441 -29.34 33.67 -3.26
C LYS A 441 -28.84 32.35 -2.69
N THR A 442 -29.54 31.86 -1.68
CA THR A 442 -29.30 30.50 -1.18
C THR A 442 -29.88 29.50 -2.16
N ALA A 443 -29.13 28.44 -2.44
CA ALA A 443 -29.59 27.34 -3.27
C ALA A 443 -29.14 26.02 -2.66
N THR A 444 -29.99 25.01 -2.77
CA THR A 444 -29.68 23.65 -2.37
C THR A 444 -29.29 22.83 -3.60
N VAL A 445 -28.50 21.76 -3.42
CA VAL A 445 -27.99 20.96 -4.53
C VAL A 445 -29.13 20.37 -5.37
N ASP A 446 -30.22 19.96 -4.73
CA ASP A 446 -31.43 19.41 -5.32
C ASP A 446 -32.36 20.44 -5.98
N THR A 447 -32.11 21.75 -5.81
CA THR A 447 -32.87 22.81 -6.51
C THR A 447 -32.07 23.44 -7.66
N LEU A 448 -30.74 23.40 -7.60
CA LEU A 448 -29.87 23.91 -8.65
C LEU A 448 -30.06 23.15 -9.97
N MET A 449 -30.15 23.88 -11.09
CA MET A 449 -30.19 23.33 -12.45
C MET A 449 -31.24 22.23 -12.68
N GLY A 450 -32.35 22.24 -11.94
CA GLY A 450 -33.41 21.22 -12.03
C GLY A 450 -33.17 19.97 -11.17
N GLY A 451 -32.21 20.04 -10.24
CA GLY A 451 -31.88 19.01 -9.28
C GLY A 451 -30.59 18.29 -9.60
N LEU A 452 -29.48 18.79 -9.06
CA LEU A 452 -28.18 18.15 -9.21
C LEU A 452 -28.03 16.97 -8.25
N LYS A 453 -27.33 15.95 -8.72
CA LYS A 453 -26.91 14.79 -7.90
C LYS A 453 -25.38 14.74 -7.82
N PRO A 454 -24.80 14.67 -6.61
CA PRO A 454 -23.38 14.41 -6.42
C PRO A 454 -22.96 13.12 -7.14
N ILE A 455 -21.86 13.20 -7.89
CA ILE A 455 -21.23 12.05 -8.55
C ILE A 455 -19.94 11.71 -7.82
N ARG A 456 -19.05 12.70 -7.66
CA ARG A 456 -17.72 12.51 -7.10
C ARG A 456 -17.14 13.81 -6.58
N GLU A 457 -16.32 13.71 -5.55
CA GLU A 457 -15.37 14.77 -5.20
C GLU A 457 -14.42 15.06 -6.38
N GLY A 458 -13.82 16.24 -6.35
CA GLY A 458 -12.88 16.68 -7.36
C GLY A 458 -12.04 17.82 -6.82
N GLY A 459 -11.18 18.34 -7.69
CA GLY A 459 -10.11 19.22 -7.24
C GLY A 459 -8.87 18.40 -6.93
N GLY A 460 -7.87 19.00 -6.30
CA GLY A 460 -6.60 18.32 -6.05
C GLY A 460 -5.58 19.27 -5.47
N HIS A 461 -5.04 20.16 -6.29
CA HIS A 461 -3.90 20.97 -5.89
C HIS A 461 -4.25 22.23 -5.09
N GLN A 462 -5.41 22.87 -5.30
CA GLN A 462 -5.70 24.15 -4.63
C GLN A 462 -7.17 24.37 -4.26
N SER A 463 -8.08 23.64 -4.89
CA SER A 463 -9.52 23.82 -4.73
C SER A 463 -10.16 22.49 -4.41
N VAL A 464 -11.16 22.52 -3.54
CA VAL A 464 -12.13 21.43 -3.38
C VAL A 464 -13.26 21.66 -4.37
N SER A 465 -13.66 20.63 -5.09
CA SER A 465 -14.82 20.70 -5.99
C SER A 465 -15.68 19.46 -5.89
N LEU A 466 -16.93 19.58 -6.31
CA LEU A 466 -17.90 18.50 -6.39
C LEU A 466 -18.40 18.40 -7.83
N ARG A 467 -18.22 17.23 -8.43
CA ARG A 467 -18.77 16.90 -9.74
C ARG A 467 -20.17 16.35 -9.56
N MET A 468 -21.11 16.85 -10.36
CA MET A 468 -22.53 16.53 -10.25
C MET A 468 -23.15 16.31 -11.62
N SER A 469 -24.31 15.65 -11.67
CA SER A 469 -25.15 15.54 -12.87
C SER A 469 -26.54 16.08 -12.63
N ASP A 470 -27.16 16.62 -13.66
CA ASP A 470 -28.59 16.92 -13.67
C ASP A 470 -29.41 15.68 -14.12
N PRO A 471 -30.76 15.74 -14.09
CA PRO A 471 -31.61 14.63 -14.52
C PRO A 471 -31.50 14.29 -16.01
N LYS A 472 -30.90 15.17 -16.83
CA LYS A 472 -30.65 14.97 -18.26
C LYS A 472 -29.26 14.39 -18.54
N GLY A 473 -28.47 14.12 -17.50
CA GLY A 473 -27.12 13.56 -17.62
C GLY A 473 -26.03 14.59 -17.96
N ARG A 474 -26.32 15.89 -17.92
CA ARG A 474 -25.31 16.95 -18.11
C ARG A 474 -24.45 17.08 -16.85
N GLU A 475 -23.14 17.15 -17.02
CA GLU A 475 -22.19 17.25 -15.91
C GLU A 475 -21.87 18.70 -15.54
N TYR A 476 -21.82 18.96 -14.24
CA TYR A 476 -21.50 20.27 -13.65
C TYR A 476 -20.39 20.12 -12.60
N VAL A 477 -19.60 21.17 -12.39
CA VAL A 477 -18.56 21.22 -11.36
C VAL A 477 -18.82 22.42 -10.46
N MET A 478 -19.10 22.16 -9.18
CA MET A 478 -19.15 23.20 -8.14
C MET A 478 -17.79 23.28 -7.48
N ARG A 479 -17.17 24.46 -7.48
CA ARG A 479 -15.82 24.66 -6.95
C ARG A 479 -15.85 25.68 -5.81
N ALA A 480 -15.15 25.36 -4.72
CA ALA A 480 -14.94 26.32 -3.63
C ALA A 480 -14.14 27.53 -4.13
N MET A 481 -14.65 28.72 -3.82
CA MET A 481 -13.97 29.98 -4.14
C MET A 481 -12.75 30.18 -3.23
N LYS A 482 -12.90 29.92 -1.93
CA LYS A 482 -11.79 29.86 -0.97
C LYS A 482 -10.83 28.75 -1.36
N LYS A 483 -9.56 29.09 -1.54
CA LYS A 483 -8.49 28.13 -1.86
C LYS A 483 -7.96 27.47 -0.59
N SER A 484 -7.41 26.27 -0.76
CA SER A 484 -6.71 25.55 0.31
C SER A 484 -5.22 25.74 0.11
N ALA A 485 -4.60 26.59 0.93
CA ALA A 485 -3.15 26.79 0.95
C ALA A 485 -2.42 25.51 1.37
N THR A 486 -3.00 24.72 2.29
CA THR A 486 -2.45 23.42 2.69
C THR A 486 -2.47 22.39 1.57
N ALA A 487 -3.54 22.33 0.75
CA ALA A 487 -3.55 21.48 -0.46
C ALA A 487 -2.50 21.94 -1.48
N PHE A 488 -2.30 23.25 -1.62
CA PHE A 488 -1.28 23.82 -2.50
C PHE A 488 0.13 23.43 -2.06
N LEU A 489 0.45 23.65 -0.79
CA LEU A 489 1.73 23.23 -0.22
C LEU A 489 1.98 21.74 -0.40
N GLN A 490 0.97 20.92 -0.14
CA GLN A 490 1.08 19.47 -0.27
C GLN A 490 1.38 19.02 -1.70
N SER A 491 0.74 19.66 -2.69
CA SER A 491 0.86 19.26 -4.09
C SER A 491 2.10 19.82 -4.79
N VAL A 492 2.54 21.02 -4.40
CA VAL A 492 3.62 21.74 -5.11
C VAL A 492 4.95 21.66 -4.35
N ALA A 493 4.95 21.88 -3.04
CA ALA A 493 6.18 22.02 -2.27
C ALA A 493 6.60 20.73 -1.55
N PHE A 494 5.64 19.95 -1.06
CA PHE A 494 5.88 18.82 -0.16
C PHE A 494 5.38 17.50 -0.74
N LYS A 495 5.91 17.10 -1.90
CA LYS A 495 5.39 15.90 -2.59
C LYS A 495 5.74 14.58 -1.89
N ASP A 496 6.79 14.54 -1.08
CA ASP A 496 7.36 13.35 -0.44
C ASP A 496 7.09 13.26 1.08
N GLN A 497 6.35 14.22 1.63
CA GLN A 497 5.96 14.24 3.02
C GLN A 497 4.58 14.87 3.17
N TYR A 498 3.77 14.33 4.06
CA TYR A 498 2.44 14.87 4.31
C TYR A 498 2.46 15.90 5.41
N VAL A 499 2.05 17.11 5.04
CA VAL A 499 2.21 18.31 5.87
C VAL A 499 0.90 19.07 6.08
N VAL A 500 -0.20 18.61 5.47
CA VAL A 500 -1.50 19.31 5.54
C VAL A 500 -1.93 19.54 6.99
N ASN A 501 -1.75 18.55 7.86
CA ASN A 501 -2.14 18.67 9.26
C ASN A 501 -1.21 19.60 10.05
N ASP A 502 0.08 19.62 9.70
CA ASP A 502 1.09 20.42 10.41
C ASP A 502 0.99 21.91 10.07
N PHE A 503 0.48 22.24 8.88
CA PHE A 503 0.28 23.61 8.44
C PHE A 503 -1.13 24.16 8.74
N ALA A 504 -2.09 23.32 9.13
CA ALA A 504 -3.45 23.76 9.42
C ALA A 504 -3.49 24.75 10.60
N ASP A 505 -4.21 25.85 10.43
CA ASP A 505 -4.38 26.93 11.42
C ASP A 505 -3.06 27.62 11.85
N THR A 506 -2.02 27.54 11.01
CA THR A 506 -0.70 28.16 11.28
C THR A 506 -0.52 29.54 10.66
N TYR A 507 0.50 30.28 11.09
CA TYR A 507 0.91 31.51 10.41
C TYR A 507 1.31 31.26 8.96
N ALA A 508 2.00 30.15 8.66
CA ALA A 508 2.44 29.82 7.31
C ALA A 508 1.26 29.59 6.36
N GLU A 509 0.20 28.90 6.79
CA GLU A 509 -1.04 28.77 6.01
C GLU A 509 -1.68 30.15 5.79
N ASN A 510 -1.83 30.95 6.84
CA ASN A 510 -2.43 32.29 6.75
C ASN A 510 -1.63 33.25 5.86
N PHE A 511 -0.30 33.11 5.83
CA PHE A 511 0.59 33.87 4.96
C PHE A 511 0.43 33.44 3.51
N LEU A 512 0.31 32.13 3.23
CA LEU A 512 0.11 31.65 1.86
C LEU A 512 -1.28 31.94 1.31
N LEU A 513 -2.31 31.96 2.15
CA LEU A 513 -3.66 32.40 1.77
C LEU A 513 -3.72 33.88 1.34
N ASP A 514 -2.68 34.64 1.64
CA ASP A 514 -2.57 36.05 1.28
C ASP A 514 -2.09 36.27 -0.17
N PHE A 515 -1.54 35.23 -0.80
CA PHE A 515 -1.11 35.17 -2.20
C PHE A 515 -2.09 34.30 -3.01
#